data_AF-A0A395HG62-F1
#
_entry.id   AF-A0A395HG62-F1
#
_cell.length_a   1.000
_cell.length_b   1.000
_cell.length_c   1.000
_cell.angle_alpha   90.00
_cell.angle_beta   90.00
_cell.angle_gamma   90.00
#
_symmetry.space_group_name_H-M   'P 1'
#
loop_
_entity.id
_entity.type
_entity.pdbx_description
1 polymer ?
#
loop_
_entity_poly.entity_id
_entity_poly.type
_entity_poly.pdbx_seq_one_letter_code
_entity_poly.pdbx_strand_id
1 'polypeptide(L)'
;ALFSLALRHTAEDIRQPFDFVQASRAYHPVSLSLGPNIVHYQELGSQVGLCSEELAPSVASALLMDHYIDGMLVLDARLVFRTLYRPALVHSIRSAQRSNRMTVMDDLVNLVECQMVGMLDHLDRTGQPSWHLRRDLLKDRSGQLCSIRSNKICLVCLLRAAQHRFECGHTLCDHCAQVFGSPAAAREYQFRFTACPCCLYQRPFVIEILAPTMNPTILAIDGGGVRGVIPLEFLTLIQESLGSCLVQDLVDISIGTSSGRLYLSSAFLPIHQSSITGY
;
A
#
# COMPACT_ATOMS: atom_id res chain seq x y z
N ALA A 1 -22.55 -11.08 6.33
CA ALA A 1 -21.38 -11.94 6.05
C ALA A 1 -21.06 -12.88 7.21
N LEU A 2 -20.69 -12.38 8.40
CA LEU A 2 -20.30 -13.23 9.55
C LEU A 2 -21.34 -14.27 9.97
N PHE A 3 -22.62 -13.93 9.96
CA PHE A 3 -23.70 -14.88 10.27
C PHE A 3 -23.68 -16.11 9.33
N SER A 4 -23.54 -15.89 8.02
CA SER A 4 -23.48 -16.97 7.04
C SER A 4 -22.23 -17.84 7.20
N LEU A 5 -21.09 -17.23 7.58
CA LEU A 5 -19.86 -17.96 7.89
C LEU A 5 -20.01 -18.80 9.17
N ALA A 6 -20.64 -18.24 10.21
CA ALA A 6 -20.91 -18.95 11.45
C ALA A 6 -21.86 -20.14 11.23
N LEU A 7 -22.93 -19.95 10.46
CA LEU A 7 -23.87 -21.03 10.13
C LEU A 7 -23.19 -22.18 9.39
N ARG A 8 -22.33 -21.86 8.41
CA ARG A 8 -21.55 -22.87 7.67
C ARG A 8 -20.60 -23.61 8.61
N HIS A 9 -19.88 -22.89 9.47
CA HIS A 9 -18.98 -23.48 10.46
C HIS A 9 -19.72 -24.45 11.37
N THR A 10 -20.85 -24.06 11.96
CA THR A 10 -21.63 -24.94 12.84
C THR A 10 -22.17 -26.19 12.13
N ALA A 11 -22.43 -26.10 10.82
CA ALA A 11 -22.84 -27.27 10.03
C ALA A 11 -21.68 -28.24 9.75
N GLU A 12 -20.44 -27.74 9.68
CA GLU A 12 -19.25 -28.52 9.34
C GLU A 12 -18.48 -29.03 10.58
N ASP A 13 -18.37 -28.22 11.63
CA ASP A 13 -17.66 -28.55 12.87
C ASP A 13 -18.30 -27.90 14.11
N ILE A 14 -18.83 -28.74 15.00
CA ILE A 14 -19.40 -28.32 16.30
C ILE A 14 -18.39 -28.41 17.46
N ARG A 15 -17.20 -28.98 17.22
CA ARG A 15 -16.21 -29.24 18.30
C ARG A 15 -15.32 -28.04 18.55
N GLN A 16 -15.08 -27.22 17.53
CA GLN A 16 -14.31 -25.98 17.65
C GLN A 16 -15.25 -24.77 17.66
N PRO A 17 -15.00 -23.77 18.53
CA PRO A 17 -15.77 -22.53 18.50
C PRO A 17 -15.51 -21.77 17.19
N PHE A 18 -16.51 -21.03 16.72
CA PHE A 18 -16.35 -20.16 15.56
C PHE A 18 -15.41 -18.99 15.87
N ASP A 19 -14.34 -18.85 15.10
CA ASP A 19 -13.37 -17.77 15.26
C ASP A 19 -13.83 -16.51 14.52
N PHE A 20 -14.50 -15.61 15.25
CA PHE A 20 -14.97 -14.33 14.73
C PHE A 20 -13.83 -13.44 14.20
N VAL A 21 -12.62 -13.54 14.78
CA VAL A 21 -11.48 -12.74 14.35
C VAL A 21 -10.99 -13.21 12.99
N GLN A 22 -10.80 -14.51 12.79
CA GLN A 22 -10.43 -15.04 11.47
C GLN A 22 -11.53 -14.78 10.44
N ALA A 23 -12.80 -15.01 10.81
CA ALA A 23 -13.92 -14.80 9.92
C ALA A 23 -14.08 -13.33 9.49
N SER A 24 -13.69 -12.37 10.33
CA SER A 24 -13.73 -10.94 10.01
C SER A 24 -12.84 -10.58 8.80
N ARG A 25 -11.81 -11.38 8.50
CA ARG A 25 -10.87 -11.16 7.39
C ARG A 25 -11.06 -12.12 6.23
N ALA A 26 -12.15 -12.90 6.19
CA ALA A 26 -12.38 -13.91 5.15
C ALA A 26 -12.39 -13.34 3.71
N TYR A 27 -12.92 -12.12 3.53
CA TYR A 27 -13.02 -11.46 2.22
C TYR A 27 -11.94 -10.40 1.98
N HIS A 28 -11.20 -10.03 3.03
CA HIS A 28 -10.11 -9.08 2.98
C HIS A 28 -8.97 -9.61 3.85
N PRO A 29 -8.20 -10.61 3.38
CA PRO A 29 -7.17 -11.25 4.20
C PRO A 29 -6.07 -10.26 4.60
N VAL A 30 -5.37 -10.57 5.69
CA VAL A 30 -4.14 -9.84 6.05
C VAL A 30 -3.07 -10.09 4.99
N SER A 31 -2.36 -9.03 4.60
CA SER A 31 -1.29 -9.11 3.61
C SER A 31 -0.21 -10.12 4.05
N LEU A 32 0.14 -11.05 3.16
CA LEU A 32 1.25 -11.99 3.38
C LEU A 32 2.60 -11.27 3.51
N SER A 33 2.70 -10.05 2.95
CA SER A 33 3.89 -9.21 3.05
C SER A 33 3.96 -8.39 4.34
N LEU A 34 2.97 -8.49 5.25
CA LEU A 34 2.96 -7.78 6.54
C LEU A 34 4.28 -7.94 7.29
N GLY A 35 4.67 -9.18 7.60
CA GLY A 35 5.85 -9.47 8.40
C GLY A 35 7.13 -8.91 7.76
N PRO A 36 7.43 -9.23 6.48
CA PRO A 36 8.57 -8.65 5.77
C PRO A 36 8.55 -7.12 5.71
N ASN A 37 7.39 -6.49 5.53
CA ASN A 37 7.29 -5.04 5.45
C ASN A 37 7.58 -4.37 6.80
N ILE A 38 7.09 -4.92 7.90
CA ILE A 38 7.37 -4.38 9.24
C ILE A 38 8.85 -4.56 9.60
N VAL A 39 9.47 -5.70 9.24
CA VAL A 39 10.92 -5.87 9.40
C VAL A 39 11.69 -4.84 8.58
N HIS A 40 11.34 -4.64 7.31
CA HIS A 40 11.98 -3.63 6.44
C HIS A 40 11.82 -2.20 7.01
N TYR A 41 10.65 -1.86 7.56
CA TYR A 41 10.44 -0.57 8.21
C TYR A 41 11.32 -0.39 9.46
N GLN A 42 11.52 -1.45 10.24
CA GLN A 42 12.40 -1.44 11.41
C GLN A 42 13.88 -1.31 11.03
N GLU A 43 14.31 -1.99 9.97
CA GLU A 43 15.66 -1.85 9.40
C GLU A 43 15.92 -0.39 8.98
N LEU A 44 14.96 0.23 8.29
CA LEU A 44 15.07 1.64 7.89
C LEU A 44 15.10 2.61 9.08
N GLY A 45 14.31 2.33 10.12
CA GLY A 45 14.32 3.14 11.34
C GLY A 45 15.64 3.05 12.09
N SER A 46 16.19 1.83 12.23
CA SER A 46 17.51 1.61 12.83
C SER A 46 18.64 2.34 12.09
N GLN A 47 18.60 2.36 10.76
CA GLN A 47 19.56 3.11 9.93
C GLN A 47 19.55 4.62 10.19
N VAL A 48 18.44 5.18 10.66
CA VAL A 48 18.30 6.59 11.02
C VAL A 48 18.32 6.82 12.54
N GLY A 49 18.70 5.81 13.32
CA GLY A 49 18.88 5.90 14.77
C GLY A 49 17.61 5.77 15.61
N LEU A 50 16.51 5.30 15.05
CA LEU A 50 15.25 5.08 15.78
C LEU A 50 15.18 3.66 16.34
N CYS A 51 14.75 3.53 17.60
CA CYS A 51 14.58 2.23 18.24
C CYS A 51 13.18 1.63 18.03
N SER A 52 13.01 0.35 18.43
CA SER A 52 11.73 -0.36 18.29
C SER A 52 10.60 0.31 19.07
N GLU A 53 10.89 0.88 20.25
CA GLU A 53 9.94 1.61 21.09
C GLU A 53 9.41 2.87 20.40
N GLU A 54 10.27 3.58 19.66
CA GLU A 54 9.89 4.76 18.89
C GLU A 54 9.05 4.40 17.65
N LEU A 55 9.29 3.24 17.05
CA LEU A 55 8.60 2.81 15.83
C LEU A 55 7.30 2.04 16.11
N ALA A 56 7.18 1.38 17.27
CA ALA A 56 6.04 0.54 17.63
C ALA A 56 4.68 1.27 17.53
N PRO A 57 4.51 2.53 17.96
CA PRO A 57 3.25 3.26 17.78
C PRO A 57 2.87 3.47 16.30
N SER A 58 3.88 3.67 15.42
CA SER A 58 3.63 3.78 13.98
C SER A 58 3.15 2.46 13.39
N VAL A 59 3.75 1.33 13.81
CA VAL A 59 3.30 -0.01 13.41
C VAL A 59 1.90 -0.31 13.95
N ALA A 60 1.66 -0.08 15.23
CA ALA A 60 0.37 -0.34 15.87
C ALA A 60 -0.78 0.45 15.23
N SER A 61 -0.61 1.75 15.00
CA SER A 61 -1.63 2.57 14.31
C SER A 61 -1.89 2.11 12.88
N ALA A 62 -0.87 1.59 12.19
CA ALA A 62 -1.04 1.01 10.85
C ALA A 62 -1.84 -0.29 10.86
N LEU A 63 -1.60 -1.19 11.82
CA LEU A 63 -2.38 -2.43 11.99
C LEU A 63 -3.82 -2.14 12.42
N LEU A 64 -3.98 -1.13 13.28
CA LEU A 64 -5.28 -0.72 13.76
C LEU A 64 -6.13 -0.11 12.62
N MET A 65 -5.50 0.67 11.73
CA MET A 65 -6.13 1.14 10.49
C MET A 65 -6.45 0.01 9.48
N ASP A 66 -5.68 -1.09 9.50
CA ASP A 66 -5.97 -2.24 8.64
C ASP A 66 -7.19 -3.03 9.09
N HIS A 67 -7.39 -3.23 10.40
CA HIS A 67 -8.49 -4.03 10.93
C HIS A 67 -9.77 -3.21 11.17
N TYR A 68 -9.65 -2.10 11.90
CA TYR A 68 -10.79 -1.33 12.42
C TYR A 68 -11.22 -0.27 11.41
N ILE A 69 -11.70 -0.71 10.25
CA ILE A 69 -12.31 0.16 9.24
C ILE A 69 -13.80 0.39 9.54
N ASP A 70 -14.38 1.44 8.96
CA ASP A 70 -15.77 1.80 9.18
C ASP A 70 -16.72 0.64 8.80
N GLY A 71 -17.65 0.31 9.70
CA GLY A 71 -18.60 -0.78 9.53
C GLY A 71 -18.10 -2.18 9.89
N MET A 72 -16.84 -2.33 10.32
CA MET A 72 -16.34 -3.61 10.87
C MET A 72 -16.87 -3.88 12.28
N LEU A 73 -16.98 -5.17 12.61
CA LEU A 73 -17.27 -5.60 13.98
C LEU A 73 -16.12 -5.20 14.89
N VAL A 74 -16.43 -4.44 15.95
CA VAL A 74 -15.44 -4.09 16.98
C VAL A 74 -15.13 -5.34 17.80
N LEU A 75 -13.91 -5.85 17.63
CA LEU A 75 -13.36 -7.00 18.34
C LEU A 75 -12.24 -6.53 19.28
N ASP A 76 -11.94 -7.32 20.31
CA ASP A 76 -10.84 -7.04 21.24
C ASP A 76 -9.49 -6.93 20.51
N ALA A 77 -8.79 -5.81 20.67
CA ALA A 77 -7.52 -5.53 19.97
C ALA A 77 -6.44 -6.56 20.26
N ARG A 78 -6.39 -7.10 21.47
CA ARG A 78 -5.39 -8.09 21.85
C ARG A 78 -5.65 -9.40 21.14
N LEU A 79 -6.90 -9.84 21.08
CA LEU A 79 -7.31 -11.03 20.35
C LEU A 79 -7.07 -10.86 18.85
N VAL A 80 -7.48 -9.73 18.28
CA VAL A 80 -7.21 -9.35 16.88
C VAL A 80 -5.72 -9.44 16.56
N PHE A 81 -4.87 -8.81 17.37
CA PHE A 81 -3.43 -8.83 17.17
C PHE A 81 -2.84 -10.23 17.23
N ARG A 82 -3.19 -11.00 18.26
CA ARG A 82 -2.64 -12.35 18.49
C ARG A 82 -3.05 -13.33 17.39
N THR A 83 -4.27 -13.21 16.89
CA THR A 83 -4.82 -14.11 15.88
C THR A 83 -4.38 -13.74 14.47
N LEU A 84 -4.35 -12.45 14.12
CA LEU A 84 -4.13 -12.00 12.74
C LEU A 84 -2.70 -11.54 12.43
N TYR A 85 -2.02 -10.90 13.39
CA TYR A 85 -0.78 -10.16 13.10
C TYR A 85 0.45 -10.80 13.76
N ARG A 86 0.34 -11.25 15.00
CA ARG A 86 1.44 -11.84 15.79
C ARG A 86 2.14 -13.01 15.07
N PRO A 87 1.46 -13.99 14.45
CA PRO A 87 2.14 -15.13 13.83
C PRO A 87 3.09 -14.71 12.71
N ALA A 88 2.64 -13.82 11.82
CA ALA A 88 3.44 -13.29 10.72
C ALA A 88 4.64 -12.45 11.22
N LEU A 89 4.41 -11.58 12.20
CA LEU A 89 5.48 -10.76 12.78
C LEU A 89 6.55 -11.63 13.46
N VAL A 90 6.15 -12.55 14.32
CA VAL A 90 7.08 -13.46 15.02
C VAL A 90 7.87 -14.29 14.01
N HIS A 91 7.23 -14.80 12.96
CA HIS A 91 7.91 -15.56 11.92
C HIS A 91 8.97 -14.72 11.20
N SER A 92 8.61 -13.52 10.72
CA SER A 92 9.53 -12.66 9.98
C SER A 92 10.68 -12.12 10.84
N ILE A 93 10.43 -11.78 12.09
CA ILE A 93 11.48 -11.33 13.03
C ILE A 93 12.50 -12.46 13.27
N ARG A 94 12.02 -13.67 13.57
CA ARG A 94 12.89 -14.83 13.75
C ARG A 94 13.69 -15.15 12.49
N SER A 95 13.10 -14.94 11.30
CA SER A 95 13.81 -15.11 10.03
C SER A 95 14.92 -14.06 9.87
N ALA A 96 14.64 -12.79 10.19
CA ALA A 96 15.61 -11.70 10.07
C ALA A 96 16.79 -11.85 11.05
N GLN A 97 16.50 -12.28 12.29
CA GLN A 97 17.52 -12.56 13.32
C GLN A 97 18.50 -13.66 12.86
N ARG A 98 18.00 -14.74 12.26
CA ARG A 98 18.85 -15.82 11.72
C ARG A 98 19.77 -15.35 10.59
N SER A 99 19.33 -14.38 9.80
CA SER A 99 20.13 -13.78 8.73
C SER A 99 21.12 -12.73 9.24
N ASN A 100 21.29 -12.58 10.57
CA ASN A 100 22.11 -11.56 11.23
C ASN A 100 21.78 -10.12 10.76
N ARG A 101 20.53 -9.89 10.32
CA ARG A 101 20.10 -8.57 9.83
C ARG A 101 19.75 -7.62 10.97
N MET A 102 19.46 -8.13 12.16
CA MET A 102 19.07 -7.28 13.28
C MET A 102 19.18 -7.99 14.64
N THR A 103 19.82 -7.34 15.61
CA THR A 103 20.01 -7.82 17.00
C THR A 103 18.97 -7.31 18.00
N VAL A 104 18.12 -6.34 17.64
CA VAL A 104 17.26 -5.62 18.60
C VAL A 104 15.81 -5.56 18.11
N MET A 105 15.08 -6.69 18.23
CA MET A 105 13.64 -6.75 17.95
C MET A 105 12.85 -7.59 18.96
N ASP A 106 13.48 -8.10 20.03
CA ASP A 106 12.86 -9.12 20.89
C ASP A 106 11.55 -8.64 21.53
N ASP A 107 11.42 -7.33 21.78
CA ASP A 107 10.22 -6.73 22.37
C ASP A 107 9.25 -6.07 21.39
N LEU A 108 9.58 -5.97 20.09
CA LEU A 108 8.73 -5.25 19.13
C LEU A 108 7.30 -5.80 19.11
N VAL A 109 7.15 -7.12 19.08
CA VAL A 109 5.83 -7.77 19.01
C VAL A 109 4.98 -7.39 20.22
N ASN A 110 5.59 -7.37 21.41
CA ASN A 110 4.90 -7.03 22.65
C ASN A 110 4.59 -5.53 22.73
N LEU A 111 5.52 -4.68 22.28
CA LEU A 111 5.32 -3.23 22.19
C LEU A 111 4.15 -2.90 21.25
N VAL A 112 4.10 -3.51 20.06
CA VAL A 112 3.02 -3.30 19.10
C VAL A 112 1.68 -3.78 19.65
N GLU A 113 1.65 -4.95 20.31
CA GLU A 113 0.43 -5.46 20.98
C GLU A 113 -0.09 -4.46 22.02
N CYS A 114 0.76 -3.98 22.92
CA CYS A 114 0.40 -3.02 23.96
C CYS A 114 -0.08 -1.69 23.37
N GLN A 115 0.60 -1.16 22.36
CA GLN A 115 0.22 0.09 21.70
C GLN A 115 -1.12 -0.05 20.97
N MET A 116 -1.36 -1.17 20.29
CA MET A 116 -2.61 -1.41 19.57
C MET A 116 -3.82 -1.47 20.53
N VAL A 117 -3.66 -2.11 21.68
CA VAL A 117 -4.70 -2.14 22.73
C VAL A 117 -4.99 -0.72 23.24
N GLY A 118 -3.95 0.03 23.62
CA GLY A 118 -4.16 1.39 24.14
C GLY A 118 -4.75 2.37 23.12
N MET A 119 -4.44 2.18 21.83
CA MET A 119 -4.99 3.00 20.74
C MET A 119 -6.46 2.67 20.46
N LEU A 120 -6.89 1.40 20.58
CA LEU A 120 -8.31 1.05 20.42
C LEU A 120 -9.16 1.71 21.51
N ASP A 121 -8.70 1.67 22.77
CA ASP A 121 -9.39 2.35 23.87
C ASP A 121 -9.55 3.87 23.60
N HIS A 122 -8.60 4.48 22.89
CA HIS A 122 -8.70 5.88 22.49
C HIS A 122 -9.75 6.11 21.39
N LEU A 123 -9.84 5.21 20.41
CA LEU A 123 -10.90 5.27 19.39
C LEU A 123 -12.28 5.13 20.03
N ASP A 124 -12.46 4.17 20.94
CA ASP A 124 -13.73 3.93 21.62
C ASP A 124 -14.20 5.16 22.41
N ARG A 125 -13.27 5.90 23.04
CA ARG A 125 -13.59 7.13 23.77
C ARG A 125 -13.90 8.33 22.87
N THR A 126 -13.28 8.41 21.69
CA THR A 126 -13.37 9.59 20.80
C THR A 126 -14.38 9.43 19.67
N GLY A 127 -14.76 8.19 19.34
CA GLY A 127 -15.59 7.86 18.18
C GLY A 127 -14.92 8.15 16.84
N GLN A 128 -13.60 8.43 16.83
CA GLN A 128 -12.86 8.69 15.60
C GLN A 128 -12.60 7.39 14.83
N PRO A 129 -12.57 7.44 13.49
CA PRO A 129 -12.16 6.29 12.71
C PRO A 129 -10.65 6.07 12.81
N SER A 130 -10.20 4.82 12.66
CA SER A 130 -8.79 4.42 12.80
C SER A 130 -7.83 5.16 11.86
N TRP A 131 -8.27 5.49 10.65
CA TRP A 131 -7.46 6.26 9.70
C TRP A 131 -7.21 7.70 10.17
N HIS A 132 -8.11 8.28 10.97
CA HIS A 132 -7.92 9.61 11.56
C HIS A 132 -6.83 9.57 12.62
N LEU A 133 -6.86 8.56 13.51
CA LEU A 133 -5.79 8.35 14.49
C LEU A 133 -4.43 8.17 13.79
N ARG A 134 -4.39 7.39 12.70
CA ARG A 134 -3.15 7.22 11.91
C ARG A 134 -2.66 8.55 11.33
N ARG A 135 -3.56 9.39 10.81
CA ARG A 135 -3.23 10.73 10.30
C ARG A 135 -2.57 11.60 11.35
N ASP A 136 -3.14 11.63 12.54
CA ASP A 136 -2.65 12.49 13.61
C ASP A 136 -1.31 11.98 14.15
N LEU A 137 -1.16 10.66 14.32
CA LEU A 137 0.12 10.08 14.71
C LEU A 137 1.23 10.38 13.70
N LEU A 138 0.94 10.32 12.40
CA LEU A 138 1.92 10.67 11.35
C LEU A 138 2.31 12.16 11.40
N LYS A 139 1.36 13.05 11.69
CA LYS A 139 1.63 14.49 11.87
C LYS A 139 2.51 14.72 13.10
N ASP A 140 2.11 14.18 14.24
CA ASP A 140 2.78 14.37 15.53
C ASP A 140 4.20 13.82 15.50
N ARG A 141 4.42 12.72 14.77
CA ARG A 141 5.73 12.06 14.63
C ARG A 141 6.46 12.44 13.35
N SER A 142 6.00 13.44 12.61
CA SER A 142 6.59 13.81 11.32
C SER A 142 8.09 14.12 11.44
N GLY A 143 8.54 14.77 12.52
CA GLY A 143 9.96 15.03 12.77
C GLY A 143 10.83 13.78 12.98
N GLN A 144 10.27 12.69 13.51
CA GLN A 144 10.99 11.41 13.66
C GLN A 144 10.95 10.62 12.34
N LEU A 145 9.79 10.59 11.69
CA LEU A 145 9.54 9.79 10.49
C LEU A 145 10.05 10.46 9.20
N CYS A 146 10.43 11.73 9.26
CA CYS A 146 10.88 12.49 8.09
C CYS A 146 12.20 11.98 7.51
N SER A 147 12.95 11.13 8.20
CA SER A 147 14.23 10.56 7.72
C SER A 147 14.07 9.17 7.10
N ILE A 148 12.96 8.48 7.37
CA ILE A 148 12.71 7.14 6.84
C ILE A 148 12.35 7.23 5.35
N ARG A 149 13.04 6.47 4.49
CA ARG A 149 12.77 6.41 3.04
C ARG A 149 12.64 4.96 2.59
N SER A 150 11.65 4.69 1.75
CA SER A 150 11.44 3.37 1.14
C SER A 150 10.85 3.50 -0.24
N ASN A 151 11.37 2.75 -1.21
CA ASN A 151 10.74 2.52 -2.51
C ASN A 151 10.00 1.18 -2.58
N LYS A 152 9.96 0.41 -1.48
CA LYS A 152 9.37 -0.94 -1.43
C LYS A 152 7.97 -0.94 -0.82
N ILE A 153 7.77 -0.19 0.24
CA ILE A 153 6.54 -0.20 1.04
C ILE A 153 5.92 1.18 1.11
N CYS A 154 4.60 1.24 1.23
CA CYS A 154 3.89 2.46 1.57
C CYS A 154 4.23 2.87 3.01
N LEU A 155 4.79 4.06 3.21
CA LEU A 155 5.19 4.56 4.54
C LEU A 155 4.00 5.04 5.40
N VAL A 156 2.79 5.10 4.81
CA VAL A 156 1.55 5.43 5.53
C VAL A 156 0.90 4.19 6.11
N CYS A 157 0.59 3.15 5.33
CA CYS A 157 -0.03 1.95 5.89
C CYS A 157 0.97 0.87 6.30
N LEU A 158 2.22 0.90 5.83
CA LEU A 158 3.23 -0.15 6.08
C LEU A 158 2.88 -1.56 5.54
N LEU A 159 1.68 -1.78 5.02
CA LEU A 159 1.19 -3.12 4.63
C LEU A 159 1.23 -3.40 3.12
N ARG A 160 1.25 -2.35 2.30
CA ARG A 160 1.18 -2.44 0.84
C ARG A 160 2.48 -1.95 0.21
N ALA A 161 2.71 -2.35 -1.03
CA ALA A 161 3.83 -1.87 -1.82
C ALA A 161 3.75 -0.35 -2.04
N ALA A 162 4.90 0.28 -2.23
CA ALA A 162 4.96 1.67 -2.70
C ALA A 162 4.50 1.73 -4.17
N GLN A 163 3.59 2.64 -4.48
CA GLN A 163 3.07 2.88 -5.84
C GLN A 163 3.29 4.33 -6.27
N HIS A 164 3.22 5.26 -5.32
CA HIS A 164 3.45 6.69 -5.54
C HIS A 164 4.60 7.18 -4.69
N ARG A 165 5.38 8.13 -5.22
CA ARG A 165 6.51 8.75 -4.52
C ARG A 165 6.37 10.27 -4.57
N PHE A 166 6.33 10.88 -3.38
CA PHE A 166 6.38 12.33 -3.23
C PHE A 166 7.79 12.85 -3.53
N GLU A 167 7.93 14.14 -3.86
CA GLU A 167 9.22 14.80 -4.09
C GLU A 167 10.16 14.73 -2.87
N CYS A 168 9.62 14.74 -1.65
CA CYS A 168 10.40 14.54 -0.43
C CYS A 168 10.99 13.12 -0.30
N GLY A 169 10.57 12.18 -1.16
CA GLY A 169 11.03 10.80 -1.22
C GLY A 169 10.18 9.79 -0.45
N HIS A 170 9.17 10.23 0.31
CA HIS A 170 8.22 9.33 0.97
C HIS A 170 7.25 8.70 -0.04
N THR A 171 6.77 7.50 0.28
CA THR A 171 5.96 6.69 -0.64
C THR A 171 4.60 6.32 -0.09
N LEU A 172 3.65 6.13 -1.01
CA LEU A 172 2.23 5.90 -0.77
C LEU A 172 1.71 4.77 -1.67
N CYS A 173 0.66 4.07 -1.24
CA CYS A 173 -0.11 3.13 -2.09
C CYS A 173 -1.44 3.76 -2.50
N ASP A 174 -2.08 3.19 -3.52
CA ASP A 174 -3.39 3.61 -4.04
C ASP A 174 -4.45 3.70 -2.95
N HIS A 175 -4.51 2.68 -2.09
CA HIS A 175 -5.46 2.67 -0.98
C HIS A 175 -5.24 3.85 -0.03
N CYS A 176 -3.99 4.18 0.31
CA CYS A 176 -3.74 5.35 1.16
C CYS A 176 -3.95 6.67 0.41
N ALA A 177 -3.78 6.71 -0.91
CA ALA A 177 -4.18 7.87 -1.70
C ALA A 177 -5.69 8.12 -1.59
N GLN A 178 -6.50 7.06 -1.66
CA GLN A 178 -7.96 7.15 -1.50
C GLN A 178 -8.37 7.56 -0.08
N VAL A 179 -7.72 7.00 0.95
CA VAL A 179 -8.08 7.26 2.36
C VAL A 179 -7.64 8.65 2.83
N PHE A 180 -6.45 9.11 2.44
CA PHE A 180 -5.86 10.34 2.98
C PHE A 180 -5.89 11.53 2.02
N GLY A 181 -6.12 11.30 0.73
CA GLY A 181 -6.16 12.34 -0.28
C GLY A 181 -7.53 13.01 -0.36
N SER A 182 -7.55 14.27 -0.78
CA SER A 182 -8.81 14.96 -1.08
C SER A 182 -9.24 14.63 -2.52
N PRO A 183 -10.49 14.21 -2.77
CA PRO A 183 -10.95 13.91 -4.13
C PRO A 183 -10.91 15.16 -5.01
N ALA A 184 -10.51 14.99 -6.27
CA ALA A 184 -10.57 16.08 -7.25
C ALA A 184 -11.99 16.25 -7.78
N ALA A 185 -12.45 17.50 -7.91
CA ALA A 185 -13.83 17.79 -8.34
C ALA A 185 -14.19 17.27 -9.76
N ALA A 186 -13.20 17.03 -10.62
CA ALA A 186 -13.41 16.71 -12.04
C ALA A 186 -13.17 15.23 -12.40
N ARG A 187 -12.54 14.43 -11.53
CA ARG A 187 -12.19 13.03 -11.81
C ARG A 187 -12.31 12.20 -10.52
N GLU A 188 -13.13 11.14 -10.56
CA GLU A 188 -13.48 10.30 -9.41
C GLU A 188 -12.29 9.60 -8.76
N TYR A 189 -11.30 9.17 -9.56
CA TYR A 189 -10.10 8.44 -9.09
C TYR A 189 -8.85 9.32 -9.03
N GLN A 190 -9.03 10.63 -8.86
CA GLN A 190 -7.93 11.57 -8.69
C GLN A 190 -7.92 12.13 -7.27
N PHE A 191 -6.79 11.97 -6.58
CA PHE A 191 -6.60 12.33 -5.18
C PHE A 191 -5.51 13.36 -5.03
N ARG A 192 -5.81 14.44 -4.30
CA ARG A 192 -4.92 15.60 -4.11
C ARG A 192 -4.34 15.63 -2.72
N PHE A 193 -3.06 15.96 -2.64
CA PHE A 193 -2.32 16.22 -1.42
C PHE A 193 -1.70 17.61 -1.49
N THR A 194 -1.87 18.39 -0.42
CA THR A 194 -1.18 19.69 -0.25
C THR A 194 0.16 19.53 0.46
N ALA A 195 0.35 18.43 1.18
CA ALA A 195 1.58 18.08 1.87
C ALA A 195 1.77 16.56 1.96
N CYS A 196 3.02 16.13 2.11
CA CYS A 196 3.34 14.73 2.37
C CYS A 196 2.77 14.29 3.73
N PRO A 197 2.03 13.16 3.82
CA PRO A 197 1.50 12.66 5.09
C PRO A 197 2.58 12.30 6.12
N CYS A 198 3.80 11.96 5.68
CA CYS A 198 4.86 11.44 6.56
C CYS A 198 5.78 12.53 7.13
N CYS A 199 6.00 13.63 6.40
CA CYS A 199 6.96 14.69 6.80
C CYS A 199 6.43 16.11 6.64
N LEU A 200 5.17 16.27 6.22
CA LEU A 200 4.50 17.56 6.06
C LEU A 200 5.15 18.50 5.03
N TYR A 201 6.05 17.99 4.19
CA TYR A 201 6.63 18.74 3.08
C TYR A 201 5.53 19.24 2.14
N GLN A 202 5.40 20.55 2.01
CA GLN A 202 4.29 21.23 1.33
C GLN A 202 4.56 21.38 -0.17
N ARG A 203 4.20 20.34 -0.92
CA ARG A 203 4.13 20.38 -2.39
C ARG A 203 2.82 19.77 -2.86
N PRO A 204 2.06 20.47 -3.74
CA PRO A 204 0.91 19.88 -4.38
C PRO A 204 1.31 18.61 -5.12
N PHE A 205 0.60 17.52 -4.83
CA PHE A 205 0.80 16.24 -5.48
C PHE A 205 -0.57 15.67 -5.84
N VAL A 206 -0.70 15.22 -7.07
CA VAL A 206 -1.94 14.65 -7.60
C VAL A 206 -1.66 13.21 -7.99
N ILE A 207 -2.46 12.31 -7.44
CA ILE A 207 -2.39 10.88 -7.71
C ILE A 207 -3.62 10.51 -8.50
N GLU A 208 -3.43 9.89 -9.66
CA GLU A 208 -4.49 9.27 -10.44
C GLU A 208 -4.38 7.75 -10.28
N ILE A 209 -5.49 7.13 -9.90
CA ILE A 209 -5.60 5.70 -9.67
C ILE A 209 -6.45 5.11 -10.77
N LEU A 210 -6.09 3.92 -11.25
CA LEU A 210 -6.91 3.18 -12.19
C LEU A 210 -8.27 2.85 -11.54
N ALA A 211 -9.37 3.17 -12.22
CA ALA A 211 -10.70 2.83 -11.74
C ALA A 211 -10.82 1.30 -11.56
N PRO A 212 -11.51 0.79 -10.52
CA PRO A 212 -11.69 -0.65 -10.30
C PRO A 212 -12.38 -1.38 -11.46
N THR A 213 -13.12 -0.66 -12.30
CA THR A 213 -13.80 -1.20 -13.48
C THR A 213 -12.96 -1.12 -14.76
N MET A 214 -11.75 -0.55 -14.68
CA MET A 214 -10.84 -0.41 -15.80
C MET A 214 -9.73 -1.46 -15.69
N ASN A 215 -9.48 -2.18 -16.78
CA ASN A 215 -8.31 -3.04 -16.89
C ASN A 215 -7.14 -2.21 -17.37
N PRO A 216 -5.92 -2.44 -16.84
CA PRO A 216 -4.73 -1.77 -17.36
C PRO A 216 -4.53 -2.15 -18.83
N THR A 217 -4.34 -1.15 -19.67
CA THR A 217 -4.09 -1.32 -21.10
C THR A 217 -2.59 -1.33 -21.35
N ILE A 218 -2.09 -2.45 -21.85
CA ILE A 218 -0.66 -2.65 -22.13
C ILE A 218 -0.44 -2.69 -23.64
N LEU A 219 0.44 -1.82 -24.13
CA LEU A 219 0.90 -1.84 -25.52
C LEU A 219 2.30 -2.48 -25.57
N ALA A 220 2.45 -3.59 -26.28
CA ALA A 220 3.73 -4.23 -26.51
C ALA A 220 4.13 -4.15 -28.00
N ILE A 221 5.34 -3.67 -28.29
CA ILE A 221 5.90 -3.58 -29.64
C ILE A 221 7.20 -4.38 -29.73
N ASP A 222 7.19 -5.45 -30.50
CA ASP A 222 8.37 -6.28 -30.73
C ASP A 222 9.41 -5.61 -31.65
N GLY A 223 10.67 -5.96 -31.40
CA GLY A 223 11.82 -5.53 -32.19
C GLY A 223 11.88 -6.23 -33.54
N GLY A 224 11.74 -5.46 -34.62
CA GLY A 224 11.75 -5.96 -35.99
C GLY A 224 12.81 -5.34 -36.91
N GLY A 225 13.61 -4.39 -36.41
CA GLY A 225 14.46 -3.53 -37.26
C GLY A 225 13.58 -2.70 -38.20
N VAL A 226 13.88 -2.73 -39.50
CA VAL A 226 13.07 -2.06 -40.53
C VAL A 226 11.62 -2.55 -40.59
N ARG A 227 11.33 -3.77 -40.11
CA ARG A 227 9.95 -4.31 -40.03
C ARG A 227 9.12 -3.69 -38.91
N GLY A 228 9.70 -2.82 -38.09
CA GLY A 228 8.98 -2.03 -37.10
C GLY A 228 7.92 -1.09 -37.69
N VAL A 229 7.94 -0.85 -39.00
CA VAL A 229 6.86 -0.13 -39.70
C VAL A 229 5.50 -0.84 -39.59
N ILE A 230 5.48 -2.18 -39.50
CA ILE A 230 4.24 -2.96 -39.45
C ILE A 230 3.41 -2.64 -38.21
N PRO A 231 3.93 -2.77 -36.96
CA PRO A 231 3.16 -2.41 -35.77
C PRO A 231 2.82 -0.91 -35.70
N LEU A 232 3.61 -0.03 -36.33
CA LEU A 232 3.30 1.40 -36.41
C LEU A 232 2.09 1.69 -37.31
N GLU A 233 1.96 0.97 -38.41
CA GLU A 233 0.78 1.07 -39.27
C GLU A 233 -0.48 0.65 -38.51
N PHE A 234 -0.41 -0.44 -37.73
CA PHE A 234 -1.52 -0.83 -36.87
C PHE A 234 -1.88 0.23 -35.83
N LEU A 235 -0.90 0.90 -35.21
CA LEU A 235 -1.17 2.01 -34.29
C LEU A 235 -1.84 3.21 -34.99
N THR A 236 -1.47 3.46 -36.25
CA THR A 236 -2.09 4.53 -37.06
C THR A 236 -3.55 4.19 -37.34
N LEU A 237 -3.84 2.94 -37.75
CA LEU A 237 -5.22 2.47 -37.97
C LEU A 237 -6.07 2.51 -36.70
N ILE A 238 -5.48 2.16 -35.55
CA ILE A 238 -6.15 2.28 -34.25
C ILE A 238 -6.42 3.77 -33.96
N GLN A 239 -5.44 4.66 -34.14
CA GLN A 239 -5.61 6.10 -33.93
C GLN A 239 -6.70 6.70 -34.82
N GLU A 240 -6.79 6.28 -36.08
CA GLU A 240 -7.85 6.69 -36.99
C GLU A 240 -9.25 6.25 -36.49
N SER A 241 -9.35 5.03 -35.95
CA SER A 241 -10.60 4.53 -35.37
C SER A 241 -11.02 5.27 -34.08
N LEU A 242 -10.05 5.78 -33.31
CA LEU A 242 -10.27 6.53 -32.07
C LEU A 242 -10.57 8.01 -32.31
N GLY A 243 -10.30 8.53 -33.51
CA GLY A 243 -10.50 9.93 -33.86
C GLY A 243 -9.63 10.86 -33.01
N SER A 244 -10.26 11.74 -32.24
CA SER A 244 -9.57 12.75 -31.42
C SER A 244 -8.97 12.20 -30.13
N CYS A 245 -9.31 10.98 -29.73
CA CYS A 245 -8.73 10.34 -28.55
C CYS A 245 -7.37 9.77 -28.94
N LEU A 246 -6.30 10.25 -28.31
CA LEU A 246 -4.96 9.75 -28.62
C LEU A 246 -4.82 8.31 -28.09
N VAL A 247 -4.25 7.42 -28.90
CA VAL A 247 -3.88 6.05 -28.45
C VAL A 247 -3.05 6.11 -27.17
N GLN A 248 -2.23 7.16 -27.04
CA GLN A 248 -1.38 7.40 -25.88
C GLN A 248 -2.16 7.60 -24.59
N ASP A 249 -3.35 8.22 -24.67
CA ASP A 249 -4.21 8.47 -23.51
C ASP A 249 -4.90 7.19 -23.02
N LEU A 250 -4.90 6.13 -23.83
CA LEU A 250 -5.52 4.84 -23.52
C LEU A 250 -4.53 3.78 -23.05
N VAL A 251 -3.23 4.03 -23.14
CA VAL A 251 -2.17 3.05 -22.81
C VAL A 251 -1.57 3.40 -21.46
N ASP A 252 -1.73 2.54 -20.47
CA ASP A 252 -1.14 2.71 -19.14
C ASP A 252 0.34 2.32 -19.09
N ILE A 253 0.70 1.29 -19.86
CA ILE A 253 2.07 0.76 -19.92
C ILE A 253 2.43 0.46 -21.38
N SER A 254 3.54 1.02 -21.84
CA SER A 254 4.13 0.69 -23.13
C SER A 254 5.44 -0.08 -22.96
N ILE A 255 5.61 -1.18 -23.71
CA ILE A 255 6.78 -2.06 -23.64
C ILE A 255 7.31 -2.28 -25.05
N GLY A 256 8.60 -2.05 -25.26
CA GLY A 256 9.25 -2.27 -26.54
C GLY A 256 10.48 -3.16 -26.39
N THR A 257 10.81 -3.93 -27.44
CA THR A 257 12.10 -4.63 -27.55
C THR A 257 12.89 -4.13 -28.75
N SER A 258 14.22 -3.99 -28.64
CA SER A 258 15.10 -3.47 -29.72
C SER A 258 14.56 -2.19 -30.39
N SER A 259 14.34 -2.19 -31.71
CA SER A 259 13.76 -1.06 -32.46
C SER A 259 12.38 -0.63 -31.93
N GLY A 260 11.58 -1.55 -31.37
CA GLY A 260 10.30 -1.23 -30.73
C GLY A 260 10.42 -0.22 -29.58
N ARG A 261 11.54 -0.24 -28.84
CA ARG A 261 11.82 0.77 -27.79
C ARG A 261 11.98 2.17 -28.37
N LEU A 262 12.68 2.28 -29.50
CA LEU A 262 12.94 3.57 -30.15
C LEU A 262 11.62 4.20 -30.60
N TYR A 263 10.76 3.40 -31.21
CA TYR A 263 9.45 3.88 -31.68
C TYR A 263 8.54 4.31 -30.53
N LEU A 264 8.44 3.51 -29.47
CA LEU A 264 7.68 3.90 -28.27
C LEU A 264 8.27 5.16 -27.63
N SER A 265 9.60 5.27 -27.53
CA SER A 265 10.22 6.47 -26.97
C SER A 265 9.91 7.73 -27.79
N SER A 266 9.85 7.63 -29.12
CA SER A 266 9.49 8.78 -29.98
C SER A 266 8.00 9.14 -29.89
N ALA A 267 7.13 8.16 -29.67
CA ALA A 267 5.69 8.36 -29.66
C ALA A 267 5.10 8.60 -28.26
N PHE A 268 5.79 8.23 -27.17
CA PHE A 268 5.24 8.20 -25.80
C PHE A 268 6.09 8.93 -24.73
N LEU A 269 7.08 9.77 -25.07
CA LEU A 269 7.83 10.58 -24.09
C LEU A 269 7.34 12.06 -24.02
N PRO A 270 7.25 12.69 -22.83
CA PRO A 270 6.41 12.27 -21.71
C PRO A 270 5.47 13.39 -21.20
N ILE A 271 4.22 13.02 -20.89
CA ILE A 271 3.50 13.55 -19.72
C ILE A 271 3.31 12.34 -18.79
N HIS A 272 4.21 12.19 -17.81
CA HIS A 272 4.13 11.23 -16.69
C HIS A 272 3.80 9.75 -16.99
N GLN A 273 4.77 8.95 -17.46
CA GLN A 273 4.76 7.50 -17.25
C GLN A 273 6.13 6.99 -16.80
N SER A 274 6.15 6.15 -15.77
CA SER A 274 7.34 5.47 -15.27
C SER A 274 7.76 4.36 -16.23
N SER A 275 8.73 4.68 -17.09
CA SER A 275 9.40 3.70 -17.94
C SER A 275 10.22 2.71 -17.10
N ILE A 276 9.79 1.45 -17.03
CA ILE A 276 10.57 0.35 -16.45
C ILE A 276 11.56 -0.13 -17.51
N THR A 277 12.84 0.19 -17.33
CA THR A 277 13.94 -0.38 -18.12
C THR A 277 14.35 -1.71 -17.51
N GLY A 278 13.97 -2.82 -18.15
CA GLY A 278 14.60 -4.12 -17.89
C GLY A 278 16.04 -4.12 -18.42
N TYR A 279 16.97 -4.56 -17.57
CA TYR A 279 18.31 -5.00 -17.95
C TYR A 279 18.25 -6.42 -18.48
#